data_AF-A0A1I2B7B9-F1
#
_entry.id   AF-A0A1I2B7B9-F1
#
_cell.length_a   1.000
_cell.length_b   1.000
_cell.length_c   1.000
_cell.angle_alpha   90.00
_cell.angle_beta   90.00
_cell.angle_gamma   90.00
#
_symmetry.space_group_name_H-M   'P 1'
#
loop_
_entity.id
_entity.type
_entity.pdbx_description
1 polymer ?
#
loop_
_entity_poly.entity_id
_entity_poly.type
_entity_poly.pdbx_seq_one_letter_code
_entity_poly.pdbx_strand_id
1 'polypeptide(L)'
;MREITARAVQAARDDMTTTPDAASAARSALTALPGFTTGDALASAVIAAAAPRRMAEYDRRAHAALRAVLGRDIGRRPGRYLRYMTEIVGVLDAVRVHDPEWTARDVDLALFWLGGQKEGA
;
A
#
# COMPACT_ATOMS: atom_id res chain seq x y z
N MET A 1 -21.37 -9.02 3.13
CA MET A 1 -20.12 -9.05 2.35
C MET A 1 -20.06 -7.92 1.32
N ARG A 2 -20.98 -7.88 0.34
CA ARG A 2 -21.01 -6.82 -0.70
C ARG A 2 -20.95 -5.40 -0.13
N GLU A 3 -21.73 -5.11 0.90
CA GLU A 3 -21.76 -3.79 1.54
C GLU A 3 -20.41 -3.40 2.17
N ILE A 4 -19.75 -4.34 2.85
CA ILE A 4 -18.43 -4.09 3.47
C ILE A 4 -17.38 -3.80 2.40
N THR A 5 -17.36 -4.61 1.34
CA THR A 5 -16.45 -4.37 0.21
C THR A 5 -16.76 -3.04 -0.49
N ALA A 6 -18.03 -2.67 -0.64
CA ALA A 6 -18.41 -1.39 -1.21
C ALA A 6 -17.89 -0.19 -0.38
N ARG A 7 -18.00 -0.25 0.95
CA ARG A 7 -17.43 0.78 1.85
C ARG A 7 -15.91 0.87 1.72
N ALA A 8 -15.22 -0.27 1.63
CA ALA A 8 -13.77 -0.27 1.42
C ALA A 8 -13.39 0.34 0.06
N VAL A 9 -14.12 0.02 -1.00
CA VAL A 9 -13.92 0.60 -2.34
C VAL A 9 -14.18 2.10 -2.33
N GLN A 10 -15.25 2.54 -1.68
CA GLN A 10 -15.58 3.96 -1.54
C GLN A 10 -14.48 4.71 -0.80
N ALA A 11 -14.03 4.20 0.35
CA ALA A 11 -12.95 4.79 1.12
C ALA A 11 -11.64 4.86 0.31
N ALA A 12 -11.32 3.81 -0.47
CA ALA A 12 -10.12 3.79 -1.31
C ALA A 12 -10.16 4.83 -2.45
N ARG A 13 -11.36 5.19 -2.92
CA ARG A 13 -11.58 6.14 -4.03
C ARG A 13 -11.85 7.56 -3.58
N ASP A 14 -12.07 7.79 -2.29
CA ASP A 14 -12.39 9.10 -1.73
C ASP A 14 -11.21 10.05 -1.86
N ASP A 15 -11.26 10.93 -2.86
CA ASP A 15 -10.24 11.91 -3.21
C ASP A 15 -10.24 13.14 -2.30
N MET A 16 -11.25 13.28 -1.44
CA MET A 16 -11.32 14.34 -0.43
C MET A 16 -10.38 14.09 0.77
N THR A 17 -9.78 12.90 0.85
CA THR A 17 -8.86 12.51 1.92
C THR A 17 -7.45 12.24 1.39
N THR A 18 -6.47 12.28 2.29
CA THR A 18 -5.10 11.90 1.92
C THR A 18 -5.05 10.42 1.55
N THR A 19 -4.14 10.03 0.64
CA THR A 19 -3.98 8.63 0.23
C THR A 19 -3.72 7.69 1.43
N PRO A 20 -2.86 8.00 2.41
CA PRO A 20 -2.67 7.15 3.59
C PRO A 20 -3.93 7.03 4.47
N ASP A 21 -4.70 8.11 4.64
CA ASP A 21 -5.93 8.08 5.44
C ASP A 21 -7.01 7.24 4.76
N ALA A 22 -7.21 7.43 3.45
CA ALA A 22 -8.10 6.61 2.63
C ALA A 22 -7.73 5.12 2.71
N ALA A 23 -6.44 4.80 2.63
CA ALA A 23 -5.94 3.44 2.77
C ALA A 23 -6.23 2.84 4.15
N SER A 24 -6.05 3.62 5.22
CA SER A 24 -6.37 3.22 6.59
C SER A 24 -7.87 2.96 6.78
N ALA A 25 -8.70 3.86 6.27
CA ALA A 25 -10.16 3.74 6.33
C ALA A 25 -10.65 2.51 5.55
N ALA A 26 -10.16 2.31 4.32
CA ALA A 26 -10.49 1.15 3.50
C ALA A 26 -10.05 -0.17 4.17
N ARG A 27 -8.84 -0.20 4.74
CA ARG A 27 -8.33 -1.36 5.48
C ARG A 27 -9.16 -1.67 6.72
N SER A 28 -9.60 -0.64 7.43
CA SER A 28 -10.43 -0.78 8.63
C SER A 28 -11.80 -1.34 8.29
N ALA A 29 -12.42 -0.89 7.19
CA ALA A 29 -13.69 -1.42 6.70
C ALA A 29 -13.63 -2.93 6.41
N LEU A 30 -12.52 -3.43 5.85
CA LEU A 30 -12.36 -4.85 5.52
C LEU A 30 -12.21 -5.77 6.74
N THR A 31 -11.88 -5.26 7.94
CA THR A 31 -11.62 -6.07 9.14
C THR A 31 -12.80 -6.96 9.55
N ALA A 32 -14.03 -6.55 9.20
CA ALA A 32 -15.25 -7.31 9.45
C ALA A 32 -15.41 -8.57 8.57
N LEU A 33 -14.58 -8.75 7.53
CA LEU A 33 -14.61 -9.92 6.67
C LEU A 33 -13.69 -11.03 7.19
N PRO A 34 -14.15 -12.31 7.18
CA PRO A 34 -13.28 -13.45 7.44
C PRO A 34 -12.04 -13.43 6.54
N GLY A 35 -10.85 -13.65 7.12
CA GLY A 35 -9.58 -13.61 6.39
C GLY A 35 -8.95 -12.21 6.23
N PHE A 36 -9.63 -11.14 6.67
CA PHE A 36 -9.11 -9.76 6.63
C PHE A 36 -8.79 -9.21 8.03
N THR A 37 -8.95 -10.00 9.08
CA THR A 37 -8.66 -9.58 10.45
C THR A 37 -7.16 -9.39 10.68
N THR A 38 -6.32 -10.22 10.05
CA THR A 38 -4.86 -10.21 10.23
C THR A 38 -4.13 -10.15 8.90
N GLY A 39 -2.93 -9.58 8.92
CA GLY A 39 -2.13 -9.36 7.72
C GLY A 39 -2.64 -8.22 6.84
N ASP A 40 -1.79 -7.75 5.94
CA ASP A 40 -2.12 -6.63 5.06
C ASP A 40 -2.10 -7.00 3.58
N ALA A 41 -1.47 -8.12 3.19
CA ALA A 41 -1.33 -8.51 1.78
C ALA A 41 -2.69 -8.62 1.08
N LEU A 42 -3.58 -9.51 1.54
CA LEU A 42 -4.90 -9.67 0.92
C LEU A 42 -5.75 -8.39 0.96
N ALA A 43 -5.76 -7.69 2.10
CA ALA A 43 -6.53 -6.47 2.25
C ALA A 43 -6.06 -5.36 1.31
N SER A 44 -4.73 -5.15 1.25
CA SER A 44 -4.12 -4.16 0.35
C SER A 44 -4.31 -4.51 -1.12
N ALA A 45 -4.28 -5.79 -1.52
CA ALA A 45 -4.57 -6.20 -2.89
C ALA A 45 -6.00 -5.81 -3.31
N VAL A 46 -6.99 -6.03 -2.44
CA VAL A 46 -8.39 -5.61 -2.69
C VAL A 46 -8.50 -4.08 -2.79
N ILE A 47 -7.82 -3.35 -1.90
CA ILE A 47 -7.82 -1.88 -1.90
C ILE A 47 -7.12 -1.32 -3.15
N ALA A 48 -6.00 -1.92 -3.56
CA ALA A 48 -5.26 -1.58 -4.76
C ALA A 48 -6.09 -1.82 -6.03
N ALA A 49 -6.79 -2.96 -6.12
CA ALA A 49 -7.70 -3.24 -7.22
C ALA A 49 -8.85 -2.21 -7.33
N ALA A 50 -9.28 -1.63 -6.20
CA ALA A 50 -10.33 -0.61 -6.20
C ALA A 50 -9.87 0.74 -6.77
N ALA A 51 -8.61 1.13 -6.55
CA ALA A 51 -8.05 2.42 -6.94
C ALA A 51 -6.57 2.28 -7.37
N PRO A 52 -6.29 1.66 -8.53
CA PRO A 52 -4.95 1.17 -8.87
C PRO A 52 -3.89 2.25 -9.08
N ARG A 53 -4.27 3.50 -9.40
CA ARG A 53 -3.31 4.61 -9.52
C ARG A 53 -2.99 5.29 -8.17
N ARG A 54 -3.83 5.07 -7.16
CA ARG A 54 -3.77 5.77 -5.87
C ARG A 54 -3.28 4.87 -4.74
N MET A 55 -3.58 3.58 -4.82
CA MET A 55 -3.31 2.60 -3.77
C MET A 55 -2.21 1.64 -4.19
N ALA A 56 -1.53 1.08 -3.19
CA ALA A 56 -0.46 0.12 -3.37
C ALA A 56 -0.75 -1.18 -2.62
N GLU A 57 -0.20 -2.28 -3.12
CA GLU A 57 -0.27 -3.58 -2.49
C GLU A 57 0.89 -3.77 -1.52
N TYR A 58 0.56 -4.15 -0.29
CA TYR A 58 1.54 -4.52 0.68
C TYR A 58 2.11 -5.90 0.36
N ASP A 59 3.40 -5.93 0.03
CA ASP A 59 4.19 -7.16 -0.06
C ASP A 59 5.37 -7.13 0.91
N ARG A 60 5.76 -8.30 1.44
CA ARG A 60 6.88 -8.42 2.38
C ARG A 60 8.22 -8.07 1.73
N ARG A 61 8.39 -8.31 0.43
CA ARG A 61 9.57 -7.93 -0.36
C ARG A 61 9.63 -6.43 -0.55
N ALA A 62 8.51 -5.80 -0.88
CA ALA A 62 8.44 -4.34 -0.98
C ALA A 62 8.75 -3.66 0.37
N HIS A 63 8.22 -4.19 1.47
CA HIS A 63 8.60 -3.76 2.82
C HIS A 63 10.11 -3.97 3.06
N ALA A 64 10.65 -5.14 2.74
CA ALA A 64 12.08 -5.40 2.90
C ALA A 64 12.94 -4.39 2.10
N ALA A 65 12.52 -4.02 0.89
CA ALA A 65 13.19 -3.00 0.07
C ALA A 65 13.10 -1.60 0.68
N LEU A 66 11.94 -1.18 1.20
CA LEU A 66 11.80 0.10 1.94
C LEU A 66 12.83 0.20 3.06
N ARG A 67 13.00 -0.88 3.83
CA ARG A 67 13.98 -0.94 4.90
C ARG A 67 15.42 -1.00 4.39
N ALA A 68 15.73 -1.89 3.46
CA ALA A 68 17.11 -2.20 3.05
C ALA A 68 17.71 -1.18 2.09
N VAL A 69 16.91 -0.64 1.17
CA VAL A 69 17.36 0.29 0.12
C VAL A 69 17.16 1.74 0.56
N LEU A 70 16.02 2.02 1.19
CA LEU A 70 15.63 3.39 1.54
C LEU A 70 15.77 3.73 3.03
N GLY A 71 16.17 2.77 3.87
CA GLY A 71 16.33 2.98 5.32
C GLY A 71 15.03 3.25 6.07
N ARG A 72 13.86 2.99 5.47
CA ARG A 72 12.53 3.29 6.02
C ARG A 72 11.92 2.05 6.65
N ASP A 73 12.03 1.92 7.97
CA ASP A 73 11.43 0.80 8.72
C ASP A 73 10.03 1.17 9.24
N ILE A 74 9.00 0.50 8.70
CA ILE A 74 7.60 0.69 9.08
C ILE A 74 7.14 -0.26 10.19
N GLY A 75 8.01 -1.16 10.66
CA GLY A 75 7.77 -2.11 11.74
C GLY A 75 6.63 -3.11 11.47
N ARG A 76 6.38 -3.98 12.45
CA ARG A 76 5.38 -5.07 12.33
C ARG A 76 4.10 -4.88 13.14
N ARG A 77 4.00 -3.79 13.90
CA ARG A 77 2.86 -3.46 14.77
C ARG A 77 1.57 -3.12 13.99
N PRO A 78 0.38 -3.19 14.62
CA PRO A 78 -0.88 -2.77 14.00
C PRO A 78 -0.82 -1.38 13.34
N GLY A 79 -1.67 -1.15 12.33
CA GLY A 79 -1.62 0.07 11.50
C GLY A 79 -0.47 0.08 10.48
N ARG A 80 0.05 -1.09 10.11
CA ARG A 80 1.17 -1.23 9.18
C ARG A 80 0.82 -0.77 7.77
N TYR A 81 -0.39 -1.04 7.28
CA TYR A 81 -0.78 -0.59 5.94
C TYR A 81 -0.84 0.94 5.82
N LEU A 82 -1.32 1.65 6.85
CA LEU A 82 -1.25 3.12 6.91
C LEU A 82 0.21 3.60 6.75
N ARG A 83 1.12 3.08 7.59
CA ARG A 83 2.55 3.46 7.53
C ARG A 83 3.19 3.10 6.20
N TYR A 84 2.84 1.94 5.65
CA TYR A 84 3.28 1.53 4.32
C TYR A 84 2.87 2.55 3.27
N MET A 85 1.60 2.94 3.23
CA MET A 85 1.10 3.95 2.28
C MET A 85 1.71 5.33 2.51
N THR A 86 2.02 5.71 3.76
CA THR A 86 2.78 6.94 4.06
C THR A 86 4.16 6.91 3.38
N GLU A 87 4.89 5.79 3.50
CA GLU A 87 6.20 5.67 2.84
C GLU A 87 6.08 5.62 1.32
N ILE A 88 5.09 4.92 0.77
CA ILE A 88 4.84 4.87 -0.68
C ILE A 88 4.56 6.25 -1.23
N VAL A 89 3.71 7.05 -0.57
CA VAL A 89 3.43 8.43 -1.00
C VAL A 89 4.68 9.30 -0.89
N GLY A 90 5.45 9.18 0.18
CA GLY A 90 6.70 9.93 0.31
C GLY A 90 7.74 9.59 -0.77
N VAL A 91 7.81 8.33 -1.21
CA VAL A 91 8.66 7.92 -2.35
C VAL A 91 8.07 8.42 -3.66
N LEU A 92 6.76 8.31 -3.84
CA LEU A 92 6.05 8.77 -5.03
C LEU A 92 6.26 10.26 -5.27
N ASP A 93 6.13 11.08 -4.23
CA ASP A 93 6.34 12.53 -4.30
C ASP A 93 7.77 12.86 -4.75
N ALA A 94 8.77 12.11 -4.27
CA ALA A 94 10.16 12.28 -4.69
C ALA A 94 10.38 11.88 -6.16
N VAL A 95 9.77 10.78 -6.62
CA VAL A 95 9.91 10.32 -8.02
C VAL A 95 9.17 11.24 -8.99
N ARG A 96 8.01 11.79 -8.60
CA ARG A 96 7.20 12.70 -9.44
C ARG A 96 7.87 14.02 -9.76
N VAL A 97 8.91 14.41 -9.01
CA VAL A 97 9.78 15.53 -9.40
C VAL A 97 10.47 15.27 -10.74
N HIS A 98 10.73 14.00 -11.08
CA HIS A 98 11.40 13.58 -12.30
C HIS A 98 10.45 12.97 -13.34
N ASP A 99 9.44 12.23 -12.90
CA ASP A 99 8.46 11.59 -13.78
C ASP A 99 7.04 11.66 -13.16
N PRO A 100 6.20 12.62 -13.60
CA PRO A 100 4.90 12.88 -12.99
C PRO A 100 3.88 11.75 -13.21
N GLU A 101 4.10 10.85 -14.17
CA GLU A 101 3.16 9.79 -14.49
C GLU A 101 3.18 8.63 -13.49
N TRP A 102 4.23 8.55 -12.66
CA TRP A 102 4.32 7.53 -11.63
C TRP A 102 3.11 7.53 -10.70
N THR A 103 2.71 6.33 -10.31
CA THR A 103 1.60 6.06 -9.41
C THR A 103 2.08 5.34 -8.16
N ALA A 104 1.22 5.26 -7.14
CA ALA A 104 1.52 4.49 -5.95
C ALA A 104 1.79 3.00 -6.28
N ARG A 105 1.16 2.49 -7.34
CA ARG A 105 1.32 1.13 -7.84
C ARG A 105 2.59 0.91 -8.67
N ASP A 106 3.22 1.96 -9.17
CA ASP A 106 4.53 1.83 -9.80
C ASP A 106 5.62 1.74 -8.72
N VAL A 107 5.45 2.50 -7.63
CA VAL A 107 6.38 2.53 -6.50
C VAL A 107 6.46 1.19 -5.77
N ASP A 108 5.33 0.60 -5.37
CA ASP A 108 5.35 -0.71 -4.68
C ASP A 108 5.85 -1.83 -5.58
N LEU A 109 5.53 -1.80 -6.88
CA LEU A 109 6.03 -2.76 -7.86
C LEU A 109 7.54 -2.65 -8.01
N ALA A 110 8.08 -1.43 -8.13
CA ALA A 110 9.53 -1.21 -8.15
C ALA A 110 10.20 -1.73 -6.87
N LEU A 111 9.62 -1.46 -5.70
CA LEU A 111 10.11 -1.97 -4.42
C LEU A 111 10.01 -3.50 -4.32
N PHE A 112 8.95 -4.10 -4.87
CA PHE A 112 8.79 -5.55 -4.94
C PHE A 112 9.89 -6.21 -5.77
N TRP A 113 10.25 -5.60 -6.91
CA TRP A 113 11.36 -6.05 -7.74
C TRP A 113 12.68 -5.92 -7.00
N LEU A 114 12.99 -4.75 -6.43
CA LEU A 114 14.20 -4.51 -5.64
C LEU A 114 14.35 -5.47 -4.46
N GLY A 115 13.26 -5.70 -3.72
CA GLY A 115 13.25 -6.62 -2.58
C GLY A 115 13.31 -8.09 -2.96
N GLY A 116 13.10 -8.41 -4.23
CA GLY A 116 13.25 -9.75 -4.81
C GLY A 116 14.63 -10.08 -5.33
N GLN A 117 15.50 -9.09 -5.53
CA GLN A 117 16.84 -9.29 -6.08
C GLN A 117 17.84 -9.80 -5.03
N LYS A 118 17.50 -10.92 -4.36
CA LYS A 118 18.47 -11.71 -3.59
C LYS A 118 18.50 -13.16 -4.08
N GLU A 119 19.31 -13.39 -5.11
CA GLU A 119 20.29 -14.47 -5.31
C GLU A 119 20.88 -14.37 -6.72
N GLY A 120 22.18 -14.04 -6.82
CA GLY A 120 22.88 -13.86 -8.09
C GLY A 120 24.07 -12.88 -8.03
N ALA A 121 24.97 -13.05 -7.06
CA ALA A 121 26.34 -12.51 -7.07
C ALA A 121 27.23 -13.43 -6.24
#